data_AF-A0A9Q1CT49-F1
#
_entry.id   AF-A0A9Q1CT49-F1
#
_cell.length_a   1.000
_cell.length_b   1.000
_cell.length_c   1.000
_cell.angle_alpha   90.00
_cell.angle_beta   90.00
_cell.angle_gamma   90.00
#
_symmetry.space_group_name_H-M   'P 1'
#
loop_
_entity.id
_entity.type
_entity.pdbx_description
1 polymer ?
#
loop_
_entity_poly.entity_id
_entity_poly.type
_entity_poly.pdbx_seq_one_letter_code
_entity_poly.pdbx_strand_id
1 'polypeptide(L)'
;MAKAEWVTDALPGLSADDVSNVLHQLDELEVEEESDLCMVEEDLVGILKAIQARKVIAAWKKQTVPVKIVNAEPQSQAIESGNKVSDSSHAVSIVRSPIPPNLSRRSSSWVQTFKIPWEEMPENLIALCESKKRPKPSMRREMVRKIITAVCQVTKTPGKKKTDRIAETVVNKYPASFRDQVVMPLWQSSF
;
A
#
# COMPACT_ATOMS: atom_id res chain seq x y z
N MET A 1 1.87 13.54 25.80
CA MET A 1 3.25 13.65 25.28
C MET A 1 3.32 14.93 24.48
N ALA A 2 4.40 15.71 24.62
CA ALA A 2 4.49 17.04 24.02
C ALA A 2 4.66 16.96 22.50
N LYS A 3 4.08 17.91 21.73
CA LYS A 3 4.15 17.83 20.27
C LYS A 3 5.62 17.83 19.74
N ALA A 4 6.53 18.45 20.47
CA ALA A 4 7.94 18.49 20.11
C ALA A 4 8.63 17.12 20.17
N GLU A 5 8.26 16.28 21.15
CA GLU A 5 8.96 15.03 21.46
C GLU A 5 8.82 14.00 20.32
N TRP A 6 7.67 13.99 19.63
CA TRP A 6 7.42 13.06 18.52
C TRP A 6 8.13 13.45 17.22
N VAL A 7 8.24 14.75 16.93
CA VAL A 7 8.99 15.21 15.74
C VAL A 7 10.46 14.82 15.88
N THR A 8 11.01 15.00 17.09
CA THR A 8 12.40 14.64 17.39
C THR A 8 12.66 13.14 17.40
N ASP A 9 11.72 12.33 17.90
CA ASP A 9 11.86 10.86 17.94
C ASP A 9 11.70 10.23 16.54
N ALA A 10 10.80 10.77 15.71
CA ALA A 10 10.60 10.31 14.34
C ALA A 10 11.76 10.70 13.40
N LEU A 11 12.42 11.83 13.67
CA LEU A 11 13.49 12.38 12.86
C LEU A 11 14.68 12.86 13.72
N PRO A 12 15.48 11.93 14.27
CA PRO A 12 16.72 12.29 14.94
C PRO A 12 17.70 12.84 13.89
N GLY A 13 17.92 14.16 13.91
CA GLY A 13 18.76 14.87 12.94
C GLY A 13 18.09 16.04 12.21
N LEU A 14 16.83 16.38 12.55
CA LEU A 14 16.24 17.65 12.13
C LEU A 14 16.88 18.83 12.89
N SER A 15 17.03 19.98 12.25
CA SER A 15 17.48 21.19 12.94
C SER A 15 16.40 21.69 13.90
N ALA A 16 16.79 22.41 14.96
CA ALA A 16 15.83 22.95 15.92
C ALA A 16 14.82 23.91 15.26
N ASP A 17 15.25 24.63 14.23
CA ASP A 17 14.41 25.54 13.44
C ASP A 17 13.37 24.77 12.60
N ASP A 18 13.77 23.66 11.99
CA ASP A 18 12.85 22.82 11.22
C ASP A 18 11.80 22.16 12.13
N VAL A 19 12.18 21.76 13.35
CA VAL A 19 11.23 21.23 14.35
C VAL A 19 10.23 22.30 14.75
N SER A 20 10.68 23.53 15.01
CA SER A 20 9.79 24.64 15.37
C SER A 20 8.82 25.00 14.25
N ASN A 21 9.29 25.00 13.00
CA ASN A 21 8.45 25.28 11.82
C ASN A 21 7.39 24.19 11.62
N VAL A 22 7.77 22.92 11.81
CA VAL A 22 6.81 21.80 11.74
C VAL A 22 5.75 21.95 12.82
N LEU A 23 6.15 22.23 14.07
CA LEU A 23 5.20 22.41 15.18
C LEU A 23 4.23 23.57 14.95
N HIS A 24 4.72 24.70 14.45
CA HIS A 24 3.87 25.85 14.13
C HIS A 24 2.86 25.50 13.04
N GLN A 25 3.29 24.79 11.98
CA GLN A 25 2.38 24.38 10.91
C GLN A 25 1.29 23.42 11.39
N LEU A 26 1.63 22.52 12.31
CA LEU A 26 0.67 21.57 12.86
C LEU A 26 -0.32 22.22 13.82
N ASP A 27 0.06 23.33 14.44
CA ASP A 27 -0.85 24.17 15.22
C ASP A 27 -1.76 25.01 14.31
N GLU A 28 -1.21 25.55 13.22
CA GLU A 28 -1.96 26.29 12.20
C GLU A 28 -2.99 25.40 11.47
N LEU A 29 -2.67 24.12 11.31
CA LEU A 29 -3.57 23.11 10.73
C LEU A 29 -4.54 22.50 11.76
N GLU A 30 -4.57 23.01 13.00
CA GLU A 30 -5.42 22.55 14.11
C GLU A 30 -5.36 21.02 14.33
N VAL A 31 -4.19 20.41 14.12
CA VAL A 31 -4.02 18.96 14.24
C VAL A 31 -4.00 18.60 15.73
N GLU A 32 -5.16 18.20 16.24
CA GLU A 32 -5.35 17.74 17.61
C GLU A 32 -5.27 16.21 17.73
N GLU A 33 -5.70 15.46 16.69
CA GLU A 33 -5.77 14.00 16.73
C GLU A 33 -4.86 13.30 15.71
N GLU A 34 -4.47 12.07 16.03
CA GLU A 34 -3.66 11.21 15.17
C GLU A 34 -4.33 10.83 13.85
N SER A 35 -5.65 10.86 13.84
CA SER A 35 -6.48 10.65 12.66
C SER A 35 -6.27 11.77 11.63
N ASP A 36 -5.98 12.99 12.07
CA ASP A 36 -5.85 14.17 11.21
C ASP A 36 -4.48 14.21 10.51
N LEU A 37 -3.46 13.59 11.12
CA LEU A 37 -2.10 13.50 10.55
C LEU A 37 -2.02 12.74 9.23
N CYS A 38 -2.98 11.86 8.95
CA CYS A 38 -3.03 11.19 7.65
C CYS A 38 -3.53 12.10 6.53
N MET A 39 -4.17 13.23 6.88
CA MET A 39 -4.74 14.20 5.95
C MET A 39 -3.75 15.33 5.63
N VAL A 40 -2.83 15.65 6.55
CA VAL A 40 -1.83 16.73 6.40
C VAL A 40 -0.50 16.29 5.77
N GLU A 41 -0.41 15.08 5.17
CA GLU A 41 0.81 14.62 4.47
C GLU A 41 1.19 15.59 3.33
N GLU A 42 0.20 16.10 2.59
CA GLU A 42 0.41 16.99 1.45
C GLU A 42 0.79 18.42 1.89
N ASP A 43 0.27 18.87 3.03
CA ASP A 43 0.53 20.21 3.59
C ASP A 43 1.92 20.32 4.23
N LEU A 44 2.47 19.20 4.72
CA LEU A 44 3.82 19.13 5.29
C LEU A 44 4.94 19.12 4.23
N VAL A 45 4.61 18.91 2.94
CA VAL A 45 5.61 18.83 1.85
C VAL A 45 6.34 20.17 1.61
N GLY A 46 5.77 21.29 2.09
CA GLY A 46 6.39 22.62 2.01
C GLY A 46 7.51 22.87 3.03
N ILE A 47 7.51 22.13 4.14
CA ILE A 47 8.43 22.34 5.29
C ILE A 47 9.35 21.13 5.47
N LEU A 48 8.82 19.93 5.26
CA LEU A 48 9.55 18.68 5.30
C LEU A 48 9.64 18.07 3.91
N LYS A 49 10.75 17.38 3.61
CA LYS A 49 10.79 16.52 2.42
C LYS A 49 9.71 15.45 2.57
N ALA A 50 9.09 15.04 1.45
CA ALA A 50 8.03 14.01 1.45
C ALA A 50 8.38 12.72 2.23
N ILE A 51 9.67 12.36 2.29
CA ILE A 51 10.14 11.20 3.05
C ILE A 51 10.15 11.47 4.57
N GLN A 52 10.49 12.69 4.98
CA GLN A 52 10.50 13.10 6.38
C GLN A 52 9.07 13.18 6.92
N ALA A 53 8.13 13.80 6.18
CA ALA A 53 6.70 13.83 6.53
C ALA A 53 6.14 12.40 6.73
N ARG A 54 6.45 11.49 5.82
CA ARG A 54 6.04 10.07 5.95
C ARG A 54 6.67 9.36 7.14
N LYS A 55 7.93 9.64 7.48
CA LYS A 55 8.60 9.07 8.65
C LYS A 55 7.91 9.50 9.93
N VAL A 56 7.52 10.75 10.01
CA VAL A 56 6.79 11.34 11.13
C VAL A 56 5.44 10.66 11.32
N ILE A 57 4.64 10.52 10.25
CA ILE A 57 3.36 9.81 10.27
C ILE A 57 3.54 8.32 10.63
N ALA A 58 4.61 7.68 10.14
CA ALA A 58 4.89 6.27 10.39
C ALA A 58 5.39 5.97 11.81
N ALA A 59 6.19 6.88 12.39
CA ALA A 59 6.61 6.78 13.79
C ALA A 59 5.40 6.88 14.73
N TRP A 60 4.46 7.78 14.41
CA TRP A 60 3.22 7.92 15.16
C TRP A 60 2.37 6.64 15.18
N LYS A 61 2.17 6.01 14.02
CA LYS A 61 1.36 4.77 13.91
C LYS A 61 1.93 3.57 14.66
N LYS A 62 3.22 3.58 15.04
CA LYS A 62 3.83 2.49 15.82
C LYS A 62 3.54 2.60 17.32
N GLN A 63 3.20 3.78 17.81
CA GLN A 63 2.93 4.03 19.22
C GLN A 63 1.52 3.55 19.65
N THR A 64 0.60 3.35 18.71
CA THR A 64 -0.83 3.05 18.98
C THR A 64 -1.17 1.58 19.14
N VAL A 65 -0.18 0.67 19.03
CA VAL A 65 -0.36 -0.76 19.31
C VAL A 65 0.26 -1.13 20.65
N PRO A 66 -0.53 -1.30 21.74
CA PRO A 66 -0.03 -1.96 22.93
C PRO A 66 0.11 -3.45 22.63
N VAL A 67 1.32 -3.90 22.29
CA VAL A 67 1.63 -5.32 22.14
C VAL A 67 1.65 -5.96 23.53
N LYS A 68 0.50 -6.47 23.97
CA LYS A 68 0.43 -7.50 25.03
C LYS A 68 1.00 -8.79 24.43
N ILE A 69 2.24 -9.11 24.79
CA ILE A 69 2.87 -10.40 24.49
C ILE A 69 2.26 -11.43 25.46
N VAL A 70 1.35 -12.27 24.96
CA VAL A 70 0.96 -13.51 25.63
C VAL A 70 1.88 -14.60 25.10
N ASN A 71 2.78 -15.07 25.96
CA ASN A 71 3.62 -16.25 25.68
C ASN A 71 2.72 -17.46 25.44
N ALA A 72 2.82 -18.07 24.25
CA ALA A 72 2.38 -19.43 23.99
C ALA A 72 3.61 -20.25 23.59
N GLU A 73 4.03 -21.12 24.50
CA GLU A 73 5.08 -22.12 24.39
C GLU A 73 4.64 -23.30 23.52
N PRO A 74 5.50 -23.87 22.67
CA PRO A 74 5.35 -25.24 22.21
C PRO A 74 6.38 -26.17 22.88
N GLN A 75 5.83 -27.27 23.42
CA GLN A 75 6.49 -28.37 24.12
C GLN A 75 7.54 -29.15 23.30
N SER A 76 8.39 -29.83 24.08
CA SER A 76 9.19 -31.06 23.82
C SER A 76 10.69 -30.75 23.60
N GLN A 77 11.69 -31.33 24.29
CA GLN A 77 11.83 -32.68 24.86
C GLN A 77 12.93 -32.73 25.96
N ALA A 78 12.72 -33.62 26.94
CA ALA A 78 13.68 -34.63 27.45
C ALA A 78 14.99 -34.25 28.22
N ILE A 79 14.99 -34.68 29.50
CA ILE A 79 16.04 -35.33 30.35
C ILE A 79 17.34 -34.62 30.79
N GLU A 80 17.51 -34.63 32.12
CA GLU A 80 18.72 -34.91 32.94
C GLU A 80 19.96 -33.98 32.98
N SER A 81 20.11 -33.37 34.17
CA SER A 81 21.26 -33.42 35.09
C SER A 81 22.62 -32.79 34.72
N GLY A 82 23.09 -31.89 35.60
CA GLY A 82 24.47 -31.95 36.11
C GLY A 82 25.46 -30.84 35.73
N ASN A 83 25.78 -30.01 36.74
CA ASN A 83 27.08 -29.39 37.07
C ASN A 83 27.70 -28.22 36.25
N LYS A 84 27.86 -27.10 36.99
CA LYS A 84 29.08 -26.28 37.24
C LYS A 84 30.20 -26.28 36.17
N VAL A 85 30.66 -25.10 35.73
CA VAL A 85 31.83 -24.32 36.24
C VAL A 85 32.10 -23.08 35.35
N SER A 86 32.94 -22.20 35.89
CA SER A 86 33.30 -20.82 35.53
C SER A 86 34.12 -20.58 34.24
N ASP A 87 34.09 -19.29 33.87
CA ASP A 87 35.21 -18.42 33.48
C ASP A 87 35.55 -18.16 31.98
N SER A 88 35.91 -16.89 31.77
CA SER A 88 36.71 -16.28 30.71
C SER A 88 36.06 -15.88 29.37
N SER A 89 35.76 -14.58 29.29
CA SER A 89 36.26 -13.61 28.30
C SER A 89 36.59 -14.10 26.88
N HIS A 90 35.65 -13.99 25.93
CA HIS A 90 36.00 -13.88 24.51
C HIS A 90 35.07 -12.90 23.79
N ALA A 91 35.71 -12.02 23.01
CA ALA A 91 35.10 -10.95 22.23
C ALA A 91 33.94 -11.43 21.35
N VAL A 92 32.78 -10.77 21.48
CA VAL A 92 31.66 -10.98 20.56
C VAL A 92 31.98 -10.31 19.22
N SER A 93 32.48 -11.11 18.28
CA SER A 93 32.29 -10.81 16.86
C SER A 93 30.79 -10.66 16.62
N ILE A 94 30.33 -9.42 16.38
CA ILE A 94 29.04 -9.17 15.77
C ILE A 94 29.10 -9.81 14.38
N VAL A 95 28.63 -11.04 14.28
CA VAL A 95 28.25 -11.65 13.02
C VAL A 95 27.19 -10.71 12.44
N ARG A 96 27.62 -9.92 11.45
CA ARG A 96 26.70 -9.27 10.51
C ARG A 96 25.96 -10.39 9.80
N SER A 97 24.81 -10.80 10.35
CA SER A 97 23.83 -11.55 9.57
C SER A 97 23.56 -10.74 8.30
N PRO A 98 23.65 -11.34 7.11
CA PRO A 98 23.25 -10.67 5.90
C PRO A 98 21.76 -10.39 6.03
N ILE A 99 21.42 -9.13 6.30
CA ILE A 99 20.04 -8.66 6.21
C ILE A 99 19.61 -8.99 4.77
N PRO A 100 18.60 -9.84 4.53
CA PRO A 100 18.15 -10.12 3.19
C PRO A 100 17.77 -8.78 2.54
N PRO A 101 18.30 -8.46 1.34
CA PRO A 101 18.02 -7.19 0.69
C PRO A 101 16.61 -7.24 0.11
N ASN A 102 15.57 -7.07 0.94
CA ASN A 102 14.21 -7.03 0.41
C ASN A 102 13.20 -6.21 1.24
N LEU A 103 13.63 -5.12 1.87
CA LEU A 103 12.69 -4.22 2.56
C LEU A 103 12.61 -2.79 2.01
N SER A 104 13.26 -2.48 0.88
CA SER A 104 13.24 -1.10 0.34
C SER A 104 13.23 -1.04 -1.19
N ARG A 105 12.20 -1.62 -1.84
CA ARG A 105 11.69 -1.17 -3.16
C ARG A 105 10.48 -1.93 -3.71
N ARG A 106 9.65 -2.57 -2.87
CA ARG A 106 8.38 -3.11 -3.37
C ARG A 106 7.40 -1.94 -3.51
N SER A 107 7.51 -1.17 -4.58
CA SER A 107 6.32 -0.50 -5.12
C SER A 107 5.28 -1.61 -5.19
N SER A 108 4.25 -1.55 -4.34
CA SER A 108 3.25 -2.62 -4.27
C SER A 108 2.57 -2.70 -5.64
N SER A 109 3.12 -3.54 -6.50
CA SER A 109 2.68 -3.79 -7.87
C SER A 109 1.65 -4.90 -7.86
N TRP A 110 0.80 -4.94 -6.82
CA TRP A 110 -0.33 -5.86 -6.71
C TRP A 110 -1.17 -5.86 -7.99
N VAL A 111 -1.21 -4.73 -8.69
CA VAL A 111 -1.86 -4.57 -9.99
C VAL A 111 -1.30 -5.50 -11.09
N GLN A 112 -0.02 -5.87 -11.04
CA GLN A 112 0.60 -6.79 -11.99
C GLN A 112 0.18 -8.23 -11.75
N THR A 113 -0.13 -8.58 -10.50
CA THR A 113 -0.55 -9.93 -10.09
C THR A 113 -2.06 -10.05 -9.92
N PHE A 114 -2.79 -8.95 -9.97
CA PHE A 114 -4.24 -8.90 -9.81
C PHE A 114 -4.91 -9.64 -10.96
N LYS A 115 -5.77 -10.61 -10.62
CA LYS A 115 -6.59 -11.34 -11.58
C LYS A 115 -8.01 -10.81 -11.52
N ILE A 116 -8.53 -10.43 -12.67
CA ILE A 116 -9.94 -10.06 -12.78
C ILE A 116 -10.78 -11.33 -12.49
N PRO A 117 -11.77 -11.26 -11.58
CA PRO A 117 -12.61 -12.40 -11.22
C PRO A 117 -13.66 -12.64 -12.31
N TRP A 118 -13.21 -13.18 -13.45
CA TRP A 118 -14.09 -13.45 -14.60
C TRP A 118 -15.18 -14.49 -14.26
N GLU A 119 -14.88 -15.44 -13.37
CA GLU A 119 -15.82 -16.49 -12.95
C GLU A 119 -17.01 -15.96 -12.13
N GLU A 120 -16.88 -14.76 -11.55
CA GLU A 120 -17.98 -14.11 -10.83
C GLU A 120 -18.81 -13.20 -11.74
N MET A 121 -18.45 -13.08 -13.02
CA MET A 121 -19.17 -12.21 -13.95
C MET A 121 -20.46 -12.86 -14.44
N PRO A 122 -21.50 -12.06 -14.74
CA PRO A 122 -22.72 -12.59 -15.32
C PRO A 122 -22.45 -13.34 -16.64
N GLU A 123 -22.96 -14.56 -16.78
CA GLU A 123 -22.74 -15.40 -17.96
C GLU A 123 -23.16 -14.71 -19.26
N ASN A 124 -24.27 -13.96 -19.22
CA ASN A 124 -24.75 -13.19 -20.36
C ASN A 124 -23.75 -12.10 -20.80
N LEU A 125 -22.96 -11.54 -19.88
CA LEU A 125 -21.89 -10.60 -20.21
C LEU A 125 -20.74 -11.31 -20.90
N ILE A 126 -20.31 -12.45 -20.37
CA ILE A 126 -19.22 -13.23 -20.95
C ILE A 126 -19.60 -13.72 -22.35
N ALA A 127 -20.81 -14.25 -22.54
CA ALA A 127 -21.32 -14.70 -23.84
C ALA A 127 -21.38 -13.54 -24.89
N LEU A 128 -21.75 -12.33 -24.48
CA LEU A 128 -21.69 -11.16 -25.35
C LEU A 128 -20.25 -10.81 -25.73
N CYS A 129 -19.34 -10.87 -24.76
CA CYS A 129 -17.93 -10.61 -24.99
C CYS A 129 -17.30 -11.65 -25.95
N GLU A 130 -17.64 -12.93 -25.79
CA GLU A 130 -17.19 -14.04 -26.66
C GLU A 130 -17.75 -13.92 -28.08
N SER A 131 -19.00 -13.46 -28.22
CA SER A 131 -19.61 -13.16 -29.52
C SER A 131 -19.14 -11.83 -30.13
N LYS A 132 -18.09 -11.20 -29.56
CA LYS A 132 -17.49 -9.93 -30.03
C LYS A 132 -18.48 -8.77 -30.08
N LYS A 133 -19.54 -8.82 -29.26
CA LYS A 133 -20.57 -7.78 -29.19
C LYS A 133 -20.31 -6.87 -28.00
N ARG A 134 -20.58 -5.57 -28.18
CA ARG A 134 -20.46 -4.57 -27.11
C ARG A 134 -21.57 -4.79 -26.06
N PRO A 135 -21.22 -5.06 -24.78
CA PRO A 135 -22.24 -5.23 -23.73
C PRO A 135 -22.99 -3.93 -23.47
N LYS A 136 -24.25 -4.04 -23.03
CA LYS A 136 -25.10 -2.89 -22.68
C LYS A 136 -24.49 -2.07 -21.53
N PRO A 137 -24.74 -0.75 -21.43
CA PRO A 137 -24.19 0.09 -20.38
C PRO A 137 -24.44 -0.40 -18.96
N SER A 138 -25.61 -0.97 -18.67
CA SER A 138 -25.93 -1.55 -17.36
C SER A 138 -25.00 -2.71 -16.98
N MET A 139 -24.78 -3.63 -17.91
CA MET A 139 -23.92 -4.79 -17.74
C MET A 139 -22.45 -4.39 -17.54
N ARG A 140 -21.98 -3.39 -18.31
CA ARG A 140 -20.63 -2.83 -18.11
C ARG A 140 -20.44 -2.25 -16.71
N ARG A 141 -21.44 -1.51 -16.20
CA ARG A 141 -21.40 -0.97 -14.83
C ARG A 141 -21.36 -2.06 -13.77
N GLU A 142 -22.08 -3.16 -13.98
CA GLU A 142 -22.06 -4.30 -13.06
C GLU A 142 -20.69 -5.00 -13.02
N MET A 143 -20.10 -5.24 -14.19
CA MET A 143 -18.73 -5.75 -14.30
C MET A 143 -17.73 -4.85 -13.56
N VAL A 144 -17.80 -3.53 -13.80
CA VAL A 144 -16.93 -2.57 -13.11
C VAL A 144 -17.13 -2.62 -11.60
N ARG A 145 -18.37 -2.71 -11.11
CA ARG A 145 -18.65 -2.86 -9.66
C ARG A 145 -17.97 -4.10 -9.08
N LYS A 146 -18.10 -5.27 -9.72
CA LYS A 146 -17.45 -6.51 -9.26
C LYS A 146 -15.92 -6.39 -9.25
N ILE A 147 -15.33 -5.81 -10.30
CA ILE A 147 -13.89 -5.57 -10.38
C ILE A 147 -13.44 -4.65 -9.25
N ILE A 148 -14.13 -3.53 -9.01
CA ILE A 148 -13.78 -2.60 -7.95
C ILE A 148 -13.95 -3.23 -6.57
N THR A 149 -14.99 -4.04 -6.33
CA THR A 149 -15.13 -4.79 -5.08
C THR A 149 -13.92 -5.69 -4.84
N ALA A 150 -13.46 -6.44 -5.85
CA ALA A 150 -12.27 -7.28 -5.73
C ALA A 150 -10.98 -6.46 -5.54
N VAL A 151 -10.88 -5.30 -6.20
CA VAL A 151 -9.76 -4.37 -5.98
C VAL A 151 -9.74 -3.84 -4.55
N CYS A 152 -10.90 -3.49 -3.99
CA CYS A 152 -11.05 -2.98 -2.63
C CYS A 152 -10.66 -4.00 -1.55
N GLN A 153 -10.73 -5.30 -1.86
CA GLN A 153 -10.18 -6.36 -0.98
C GLN A 153 -8.65 -6.31 -0.90
N VAL A 154 -7.97 -5.80 -1.94
CA VAL A 154 -6.51 -5.68 -2.00
C VAL A 154 -6.03 -4.32 -1.51
N THR A 155 -6.77 -3.25 -1.79
CA THR A 155 -6.39 -1.88 -1.41
C THR A 155 -7.60 -1.00 -1.15
N LYS A 156 -7.59 -0.25 -0.04
CA LYS A 156 -8.69 0.67 0.33
C LYS A 156 -8.91 1.80 -0.68
N THR A 157 -7.82 2.28 -1.30
CA THR A 157 -7.83 3.44 -2.20
C THR A 157 -7.03 3.14 -3.47
N PRO A 158 -7.63 2.53 -4.50
CA PRO A 158 -6.94 2.25 -5.75
C PRO A 158 -6.70 3.55 -6.53
N GLY A 159 -5.44 3.97 -6.64
CA GLY A 159 -5.08 5.16 -7.42
C GLY A 159 -5.26 4.97 -8.94
N LYS A 160 -5.50 6.07 -9.66
CA LYS A 160 -5.80 6.11 -11.11
C LYS A 160 -4.89 5.24 -11.98
N LYS A 161 -3.57 5.35 -11.84
CA LYS A 161 -2.60 4.57 -12.64
C LYS A 161 -2.80 3.05 -12.49
N LYS A 162 -3.20 2.59 -11.29
CA LYS A 162 -3.43 1.16 -11.02
C LYS A 162 -4.77 0.71 -11.60
N THR A 163 -5.82 1.53 -11.46
CA THR A 163 -7.12 1.22 -12.08
C THR A 163 -7.06 1.23 -13.60
N ASP A 164 -6.30 2.14 -14.20
CA ASP A 164 -6.08 2.19 -15.65
C ASP A 164 -5.45 0.90 -16.15
N ARG A 165 -4.46 0.35 -15.43
CA ARG A 165 -3.83 -0.92 -15.81
C ARG A 165 -4.78 -2.12 -15.73
N ILE A 166 -5.71 -2.11 -14.77
CA ILE A 166 -6.76 -3.14 -14.68
C ILE A 166 -7.73 -2.99 -15.85
N ALA A 167 -8.14 -1.76 -16.17
CA ALA A 167 -8.99 -1.47 -17.32
C ALA A 167 -8.33 -1.92 -18.63
N GLU A 168 -7.03 -1.67 -18.81
CA GLU A 168 -6.26 -2.20 -19.95
C GLU A 168 -6.36 -3.73 -20.04
N THR A 169 -6.28 -4.43 -18.91
CA THR A 169 -6.37 -5.89 -18.87
C THR A 169 -7.76 -6.38 -19.28
N VAL A 170 -8.83 -5.70 -18.84
CA VAL A 170 -10.21 -5.97 -19.29
C VAL A 170 -10.34 -5.77 -20.80
N VAL A 171 -9.86 -4.65 -21.32
CA VAL A 171 -9.96 -4.29 -22.74
C VAL A 171 -9.14 -5.25 -23.60
N ASN A 172 -7.95 -5.64 -23.15
CA ASN A 172 -7.09 -6.58 -23.88
C ASN A 172 -7.64 -8.00 -23.90
N LYS A 173 -8.43 -8.41 -22.90
CA LYS A 173 -9.15 -9.70 -22.90
C LYS A 173 -10.24 -9.72 -23.99
N TYR A 174 -11.01 -8.64 -24.15
CA TYR A 174 -12.10 -8.54 -25.12
C TYR A 174 -12.07 -7.23 -25.92
N PRO A 175 -11.10 -7.06 -26.85
CA PRO A 175 -10.88 -5.80 -27.53
C PRO A 175 -12.04 -5.40 -28.44
N ALA A 176 -12.67 -6.36 -29.12
CA ALA A 176 -13.82 -6.09 -29.99
C ALA A 176 -15.06 -5.59 -29.22
N SER A 177 -15.17 -5.97 -27.95
CA SER A 177 -16.33 -5.67 -27.11
C SER A 177 -16.15 -4.35 -26.36
N PHE A 178 -14.90 -4.00 -25.98
CA PHE A 178 -14.61 -2.85 -25.13
C PHE A 178 -13.81 -1.71 -25.77
N ARG A 179 -12.98 -1.95 -26.80
CA ARG A 179 -12.30 -0.84 -27.49
C ARG A 179 -13.31 0.00 -28.24
N ASP A 180 -13.09 1.30 -28.23
CA ASP A 180 -13.84 2.21 -29.08
C ASP A 180 -13.29 2.07 -30.49
N GLN A 181 -14.17 1.68 -31.42
CA GLN A 181 -13.86 1.63 -32.84
C GLN A 181 -14.33 2.95 -33.44
N VAL A 182 -13.39 3.74 -33.95
CA VAL A 182 -13.73 4.83 -34.87
C VAL A 182 -14.12 4.16 -36.18
N VAL A 183 -15.42 3.98 -36.39
CA VAL A 183 -15.91 3.56 -37.71
C VAL A 183 -15.72 4.77 -38.61
N MET A 184 -14.63 4.77 -39.37
CA MET A 184 -14.43 5.77 -40.42
C MET A 184 -15.59 5.62 -41.40
N PRO A 185 -16.33 6.71 -41.70
CA PRO A 185 -17.42 6.61 -42.64
C PRO A 185 -16.91 6.26 -44.04
N LEU A 186 -17.67 5.44 -44.75
CA LEU A 186 -17.27 4.78 -46.01
C LEU A 186 -16.79 5.75 -47.12
N TRP A 187 -17.12 7.04 -47.04
CA TRP A 187 -16.65 8.07 -47.96
C TRP A 187 -15.21 8.54 -47.72
N GLN A 188 -14.55 8.15 -46.63
CA GLN A 188 -13.12 8.43 -46.39
C GLN A 188 -12.18 7.29 -46.84
N SER A 189 -12.72 6.16 -47.33
CA SER A 189 -11.93 4.98 -47.69
C SER A 189 -11.53 4.94 -49.17
N SER A 190 -11.65 6.05 -49.89
CA SER A 190 -11.29 6.19 -51.30
C SER A 190 -10.40 7.42 -51.49
N PHE A 191 -9.12 7.30 -51.12
CA PHE A 191 -8.02 8.13 -51.59
C PHE A 191 -6.72 7.31 -51.56
#